data_AF-A0A2E3PYH0-F1
#
_entry.id   AF-A0A2E3PYH0-F1
#
_cell.length_a   1.000
_cell.length_b   1.000
_cell.length_c   1.000
_cell.angle_alpha   90.00
_cell.angle_beta   90.00
_cell.angle_gamma   90.00
#
_symmetry.space_group_name_H-M   'P 1'
#
loop_
_entity.id
_entity.type
_entity.pdbx_description
1 polymer ?
#
loop_
_entity_poly.entity_id
_entity_poly.type
_entity_poly.pdbx_seq_one_letter_code
_entity_poly.pdbx_strand_id
1 'polypeptide(L)'
;MSQIRFITVCTASVLLSVSTLNADDILDDIGHTDLVERLGAAAPTGAGVVVGQVEVPDPGYGPVQSDPEFAGINFIERSGAAGSSSHANTVATRYYGQTLSPAPGIGTVVLWDVNDFVTNGYLRVGQSTSPPSPPSGLKIFNHSWIGSFGSVGNDNNALRRADWAANTFRTLWIAGTNNGSTSSNQPLMSGMYHGISVGLVDGNHAFDDTSANLDGPGRMRPQLVAPGSATSWAAPLVGGCAALLLETAAVDPDLSGNSASTQPYVLKSVLLAGAVRDAAWTNNPSSAGADRGATSRPLDEVFGAGVLNIDRSHRIFTGLEQDGSAEVPAENTIDGPAWDFELLSSDEVLWHRFSLAEPAEEIGIALTWHRIVASNFSSSSVADADLELFTLDGNGSPVSLVGTGTQVFGSGNVRSESGVDNVEVLHVRDLAAGDYAVRIMRVDDVATSARAAIAFWIPETGDEPLVGDLNGDGQVDGADFGILLTAFGTNDPAADLDGSGEVGGGDIGVLLANWTG
;
A
#
# COMPACT_ATOMS: atom_id res chain seq x y z
N MET A 1 26.76 -6.08 25.34
CA MET A 1 25.89 -6.30 24.17
C MET A 1 26.56 -5.62 23.00
N SER A 2 26.77 -6.34 21.89
CA SER A 2 27.42 -5.78 20.68
C SER A 2 26.55 -4.67 20.11
N GLN A 3 27.16 -3.55 19.71
CA GLN A 3 26.51 -2.53 18.88
C GLN A 3 25.93 -3.19 17.63
N ILE A 4 24.77 -2.70 17.15
CA ILE A 4 24.22 -3.11 15.85
C ILE A 4 25.26 -2.80 14.78
N ARG A 5 25.45 -3.74 13.85
CA ARG A 5 26.26 -3.48 12.67
C ARG A 5 25.38 -2.74 11.68
N PHE A 6 25.49 -1.42 11.70
CA PHE A 6 24.95 -0.60 10.63
C PHE A 6 25.95 -0.59 9.48
N ILE A 7 25.44 -0.70 8.26
CA ILE A 7 26.16 -0.21 7.10
C ILE A 7 25.76 1.26 6.99
N THR A 8 26.63 2.16 7.47
CA THR A 8 26.52 3.58 7.13
C THR A 8 26.50 3.67 5.61
N VAL A 9 25.52 4.37 5.07
CA VAL A 9 25.47 4.70 3.65
C VAL A 9 26.67 5.60 3.36
N CYS A 10 27.78 5.00 2.93
CA CYS A 10 28.81 5.77 2.25
C CYS A 10 28.18 6.30 0.98
N THR A 11 27.95 7.61 0.93
CA THR A 11 27.74 8.36 -0.31
C THR A 11 28.92 8.08 -1.23
N ALA A 12 28.77 7.11 -2.14
CA ALA A 12 29.56 7.09 -3.35
C ALA A 12 29.02 8.23 -4.21
N SER A 13 29.71 9.36 -4.22
CA SER A 13 29.47 10.47 -5.13
C SER A 13 29.74 9.99 -6.56
N VAL A 14 28.77 9.31 -7.17
CA VAL A 14 28.73 9.19 -8.62
C VAL A 14 28.09 10.48 -9.12
N LEU A 15 28.89 11.29 -9.80
CA LEU A 15 28.40 12.38 -10.67
C LEU A 15 27.61 11.74 -11.81
N LEU A 16 26.36 11.35 -11.53
CA LEU A 16 25.34 11.12 -12.53
C LEU A 16 24.52 12.40 -12.64
N SER A 17 24.25 12.79 -13.87
CA SER A 17 23.39 13.92 -14.23
C SER A 17 22.12 13.91 -13.38
N VAL A 18 22.01 14.90 -12.49
CA VAL A 18 20.80 15.19 -11.73
C VAL A 18 19.74 15.62 -12.74
N SER A 19 18.82 14.73 -13.09
CA SER A 19 17.48 15.19 -13.43
C SER A 19 16.91 15.78 -12.15
N THR A 20 16.67 17.09 -12.16
CA THR A 20 15.91 17.75 -11.11
C THR A 20 14.50 17.18 -11.19
N LEU A 21 14.18 16.19 -10.35
CA LEU A 21 12.78 15.84 -10.07
C LEU A 21 12.18 17.06 -9.37
N ASN A 22 11.18 17.69 -9.99
CA ASN A 22 10.48 18.81 -9.40
C ASN A 22 9.59 18.32 -8.24
N ALA A 23 9.22 19.22 -7.35
CA ALA A 23 8.32 18.89 -6.24
C ALA A 23 6.97 18.35 -6.74
N ASP A 24 6.47 18.95 -7.82
CA ASP A 24 5.24 18.54 -8.52
C ASP A 24 5.37 17.09 -9.00
N ASP A 25 6.47 16.72 -9.68
CA ASP A 25 6.68 15.35 -10.19
C ASP A 25 6.56 14.26 -9.11
N ILE A 26 7.08 14.48 -7.90
CA ILE A 26 7.05 13.45 -6.83
C ILE A 26 5.66 13.28 -6.22
N LEU A 27 4.91 14.38 -6.06
CA LEU A 27 3.56 14.35 -5.51
C LEU A 27 2.56 13.83 -6.56
N ASP A 28 2.78 14.16 -7.83
CA ASP A 28 2.06 13.58 -8.98
C ASP A 28 2.29 12.06 -9.06
N ASP A 29 3.55 11.61 -8.98
CA ASP A 29 3.94 10.19 -9.05
C ASP A 29 3.27 9.31 -7.99
N ILE A 30 2.81 9.89 -6.88
CA ILE A 30 2.11 9.17 -5.80
C ILE A 30 0.61 9.47 -5.74
N GLY A 31 0.03 10.09 -6.77
CA GLY A 31 -1.39 10.43 -6.85
C GLY A 31 -1.85 11.45 -5.80
N HIS A 32 -0.94 12.25 -5.25
CA HIS A 32 -1.30 13.28 -4.28
C HIS A 32 -1.95 14.48 -4.97
N THR A 33 -1.50 14.85 -6.16
CA THR A 33 -2.11 15.95 -6.92
C THR A 33 -3.53 15.61 -7.34
N ASP A 34 -3.79 14.40 -7.83
CA ASP A 34 -5.15 13.90 -8.12
C ASP A 34 -6.07 13.99 -6.88
N LEU A 35 -5.54 13.60 -5.71
CA LEU A 35 -6.27 13.71 -4.44
C LEU A 35 -6.63 15.17 -4.11
N VAL A 36 -5.67 16.09 -4.23
CA VAL A 36 -5.87 17.51 -3.95
C VAL A 36 -6.83 18.13 -4.96
N GLU A 37 -6.75 17.78 -6.23
CA GLU A 37 -7.65 18.25 -7.27
C GLU A 37 -9.08 17.77 -6.99
N ARG A 38 -9.25 16.48 -6.68
CA ARG A 38 -10.56 15.88 -6.38
C ARG A 38 -11.23 16.47 -5.14
N LEU A 39 -10.47 16.68 -4.07
CA LEU A 39 -11.03 17.11 -2.78
C LEU A 39 -10.98 18.63 -2.55
N GLY A 40 -10.14 19.35 -3.30
CA GLY A 40 -9.89 20.78 -3.11
C GLY A 40 -9.53 21.12 -1.66
N ALA A 41 -10.29 22.04 -1.06
CA ALA A 41 -10.06 22.48 0.32
C ALA A 41 -10.33 21.40 1.39
N ALA A 42 -10.95 20.28 1.03
CA ALA A 42 -11.19 19.16 1.92
C ALA A 42 -10.05 18.12 1.92
N ALA A 43 -9.02 18.30 1.09
CA ALA A 43 -7.88 17.40 1.05
C ALA A 43 -7.19 17.33 2.43
N PRO A 44 -6.96 16.12 2.98
CA PRO A 44 -6.23 15.97 4.23
C PRO A 44 -4.78 16.46 4.05
N THR A 45 -4.18 16.90 5.16
CA THR A 45 -2.81 17.44 5.21
C THR A 45 -1.90 16.66 6.18
N GLY A 46 -2.41 15.65 6.88
CA GLY A 46 -1.78 14.95 7.99
C GLY A 46 -1.95 15.67 9.34
N ALA A 47 -2.86 16.65 9.42
CA ALA A 47 -3.11 17.43 10.63
C ALA A 47 -3.62 16.53 11.77
N GLY A 48 -3.12 16.79 12.98
CA GLY A 48 -3.47 16.02 14.18
C GLY A 48 -2.81 14.64 14.29
N VAL A 49 -2.10 14.18 13.25
CA VAL A 49 -1.36 12.92 13.29
C VAL A 49 0.04 13.15 13.88
N VAL A 50 0.39 12.32 14.86
CA VAL A 50 1.73 12.32 15.46
C VAL A 50 2.57 11.22 14.83
N VAL A 51 3.75 11.60 14.31
CA VAL A 51 4.65 10.68 13.61
C VAL A 51 5.99 10.55 14.30
N GLY A 52 6.70 9.46 14.03
CA GLY A 52 8.04 9.19 14.52
C GLY A 52 9.04 9.08 13.38
N GLN A 53 10.21 9.68 13.55
CA GLN A 53 11.36 9.51 12.68
C GLN A 53 12.51 8.90 13.50
N VAL A 54 12.93 7.69 13.10
CA VAL A 54 13.99 6.93 13.77
C VAL A 54 15.20 6.89 12.84
N GLU A 55 16.35 7.38 13.29
CA GLU A 55 17.52 7.58 12.43
C GLU A 55 18.82 7.05 13.04
N VAL A 56 19.78 6.77 12.16
CA VAL A 56 21.16 6.50 12.57
C VAL A 56 21.82 7.83 12.98
N PRO A 57 22.49 7.90 14.15
CA PRO A 57 23.17 9.13 14.58
C PRO A 57 24.47 9.36 13.79
N ASP A 58 24.40 10.06 12.66
CA ASP A 58 25.58 10.41 11.85
C ASP A 58 25.44 11.78 11.14
N PRO A 59 25.97 12.89 11.70
CA PRO A 59 26.51 13.02 13.05
C PRO A 59 25.43 13.08 14.15
N GLY A 60 24.16 13.18 13.77
CA GLY A 60 23.00 13.20 14.66
C GLY A 60 21.80 12.49 14.03
N TYR A 61 20.70 12.42 14.77
CA TYR A 61 19.52 11.61 14.41
C TYR A 61 18.27 12.45 14.11
N GLY A 62 18.37 13.78 14.16
CA GLY A 62 17.26 14.69 13.86
C GLY A 62 17.48 15.53 12.60
N PRO A 63 16.44 16.18 12.08
CA PRO A 63 16.57 17.20 11.05
C PRO A 63 17.20 18.49 11.61
N VAL A 64 17.46 19.47 10.74
CA VAL A 64 17.72 20.85 11.15
C VAL A 64 16.38 21.47 11.56
N GLN A 65 16.00 21.34 12.84
CA GLN A 65 14.67 21.72 13.33
C GLN A 65 14.32 23.21 13.14
N SER A 66 15.31 24.08 12.89
CA SER A 66 15.12 25.50 12.58
C SER A 66 14.90 25.80 11.10
N ASP A 67 14.96 24.80 10.23
CA ASP A 67 14.71 24.94 8.79
C ASP A 67 13.25 25.42 8.57
N PRO A 68 13.02 26.44 7.73
CA PRO A 68 11.67 26.90 7.37
C PRO A 68 10.74 25.78 6.88
N GLU A 69 11.26 24.71 6.28
CA GLU A 69 10.46 23.53 5.90
C GLU A 69 9.67 22.92 7.07
N PHE A 70 10.17 23.07 8.30
CA PHE A 70 9.61 22.46 9.51
C PHE A 70 8.99 23.49 10.47
N ALA A 71 8.70 24.69 9.99
CA ALA A 71 8.10 25.74 10.80
C ALA A 71 6.78 25.27 11.44
N GLY A 72 6.65 25.45 12.75
CA GLY A 72 5.44 25.08 13.51
C GLY A 72 5.42 23.65 14.03
N ILE A 73 6.40 22.81 13.68
CA ILE A 73 6.48 21.43 14.18
C ILE A 73 7.00 21.41 15.62
N ASN A 74 6.31 20.66 16.47
CA ASN A 74 6.76 20.33 17.82
C ASN A 74 7.58 19.03 17.79
N PHE A 75 8.91 19.16 17.91
CA PHE A 75 9.81 18.02 17.98
C PHE A 75 9.95 17.47 19.40
N ILE A 76 9.79 16.15 19.55
CA ILE A 76 9.95 15.43 20.81
C ILE A 76 11.17 14.49 20.70
N GLU A 77 12.28 14.91 21.28
CA GLU A 77 13.53 14.15 21.26
C GLU A 77 13.56 13.07 22.35
N ARG A 78 13.73 11.81 21.95
CA ARG A 78 13.62 10.67 22.88
C ARG A 78 14.95 10.06 23.29
N SER A 79 16.02 10.34 22.56
CA SER A 79 17.33 9.72 22.75
C SER A 79 18.41 10.73 23.17
N GLY A 80 18.02 11.71 23.99
CA GLY A 80 18.85 12.87 24.34
C GLY A 80 18.75 13.98 23.29
N ALA A 81 19.67 14.94 23.28
CA ALA A 81 19.62 16.05 22.33
C ALA A 81 19.74 15.53 20.88
N ALA A 82 18.80 15.89 20.00
CA ALA A 82 18.83 15.48 18.60
C ALA A 82 19.77 16.38 17.81
N GLY A 83 21.02 15.94 17.62
CA GLY A 83 21.92 16.55 16.64
C GLY A 83 21.34 16.43 15.23
N SER A 84 21.64 17.39 14.36
CA SER A 84 21.14 17.38 12.98
C SER A 84 22.02 16.53 12.05
N SER A 85 21.40 15.83 11.09
CA SER A 85 22.10 15.23 9.94
C SER A 85 21.40 15.57 8.62
N SER A 86 22.17 15.62 7.53
CA SER A 86 21.62 15.89 6.18
C SER A 86 20.68 14.78 5.73
N HIS A 87 20.96 13.54 6.12
CA HIS A 87 20.10 12.39 5.85
C HIS A 87 18.75 12.55 6.56
N ALA A 88 18.74 12.75 7.88
CA ALA A 88 17.51 12.95 8.64
C ALA A 88 16.72 14.18 8.17
N ASN A 89 17.42 15.26 7.75
CA ASN A 89 16.77 16.43 7.15
C ASN A 89 16.04 16.09 5.84
N THR A 90 16.63 15.24 5.00
CA THR A 90 16.05 14.87 3.70
C THR A 90 14.89 13.87 3.85
N VAL A 91 14.93 13.01 4.88
CA VAL A 91 13.78 12.19 5.28
C VAL A 91 12.64 13.10 5.75
N ALA A 92 12.95 14.05 6.62
CA ALA A 92 11.98 15.00 7.19
C ALA A 92 11.25 15.82 6.10
N THR A 93 11.97 16.34 5.09
CA THR A 93 11.34 17.13 4.01
C THR A 93 10.31 16.34 3.20
N ARG A 94 10.46 15.02 3.10
CA ARG A 94 9.52 14.12 2.40
C ARG A 94 8.46 13.51 3.30
N TYR A 95 8.58 13.69 4.61
CA TYR A 95 7.65 13.09 5.57
C TYR A 95 6.69 14.11 6.17
N TYR A 96 7.17 15.31 6.50
CA TYR A 96 6.40 16.37 7.14
C TYR A 96 6.91 17.78 6.77
N GLY A 97 7.76 17.89 5.74
CA GLY A 97 8.18 19.18 5.19
C GLY A 97 7.05 19.85 4.41
N GLN A 98 7.13 21.17 4.27
CA GLN A 98 6.09 21.95 3.60
C GLN A 98 6.06 21.78 2.08
N THR A 99 7.19 21.46 1.45
CA THR A 99 7.28 21.48 -0.02
C THR A 99 7.19 20.10 -0.65
N LEU A 100 7.83 19.08 -0.05
CA LEU A 100 7.99 17.74 -0.67
C LEU A 100 7.25 16.62 0.08
N SER A 101 6.50 16.94 1.13
CA SER A 101 5.69 15.95 1.84
C SER A 101 4.26 15.95 1.31
N PRO A 102 3.63 14.78 1.16
CA PRO A 102 2.18 14.72 1.00
C PRO A 102 1.44 15.17 2.27
N ALA A 103 2.11 15.23 3.43
CA ALA A 103 1.50 15.55 4.72
C ALA A 103 2.13 16.78 5.42
N PRO A 104 2.01 18.00 4.85
CA PRO A 104 2.61 19.22 5.41
C PRO A 104 1.92 19.72 6.70
N GLY A 105 0.75 19.19 7.05
CA GLY A 105 -0.03 19.55 8.24
C GLY A 105 0.39 18.82 9.53
N ILE A 106 1.34 17.87 9.45
CA ILE A 106 1.86 17.16 10.63
C ILE A 106 2.49 18.14 11.61
N GLY A 107 1.90 18.26 12.80
CA GLY A 107 2.31 19.26 13.80
C GLY A 107 3.20 18.72 14.93
N THR A 108 3.40 17.41 15.06
CA THR A 108 4.24 16.81 16.11
C THR A 108 5.01 15.62 15.60
N VAL A 109 6.33 15.66 15.79
CA VAL A 109 7.28 14.64 15.33
C VAL A 109 8.10 14.16 16.52
N VAL A 110 8.20 12.84 16.67
CA VAL A 110 9.00 12.21 17.71
C VAL A 110 10.29 11.65 17.11
N LEU A 111 11.43 12.09 17.61
CA LEU A 111 12.74 11.74 17.08
C LEU A 111 13.42 10.69 17.95
N TRP A 112 14.02 9.68 17.32
CA TRP A 112 14.83 8.67 18.00
C TRP A 112 16.16 8.41 17.30
N ASP A 113 17.18 8.19 18.13
CA ASP A 113 18.38 7.46 17.73
C ASP A 113 18.02 5.97 17.63
N VAL A 114 18.36 5.35 16.50
CA VAL A 114 18.11 3.93 16.24
C VAL A 114 18.67 2.99 17.32
N ASN A 115 19.85 3.26 17.86
CA ASN A 115 20.50 2.41 18.87
C ASN A 115 19.71 2.44 20.17
N ASP A 116 19.24 3.61 20.58
CA ASP A 116 18.41 3.74 21.76
C ASP A 116 17.01 3.16 21.50
N PHE A 117 16.43 3.44 20.32
CA PHE A 117 15.14 2.91 19.90
C PHE A 117 15.08 1.39 20.00
N VAL A 118 16.01 0.67 19.38
CA VAL A 118 16.04 -0.80 19.39
C VAL A 118 16.47 -1.38 20.74
N THR A 119 17.22 -0.62 21.54
CA THR A 119 17.64 -1.03 22.89
C THR A 119 16.80 -0.32 23.96
N ASN A 120 17.37 0.56 24.77
CA ASN A 120 16.77 1.00 26.04
C ASN A 120 15.53 1.89 25.87
N GLY A 121 15.49 2.70 24.82
CA GLY A 121 14.51 3.76 24.62
C GLY A 121 13.12 3.29 24.24
N TYR A 122 13.00 2.22 23.44
CA TYR A 122 11.69 1.78 22.96
C TYR A 122 11.49 0.25 22.87
N LEU A 123 12.11 -0.45 21.91
CA LEU A 123 11.88 -1.88 21.70
C LEU A 123 12.35 -2.73 22.88
N ARG A 124 13.44 -2.34 23.56
CA ARG A 124 13.99 -3.03 24.75
C ARG A 124 14.42 -4.45 24.44
N VAL A 125 15.07 -4.64 23.29
CA VAL A 125 15.61 -5.94 22.87
C VAL A 125 16.48 -6.55 23.98
N GLY A 126 16.22 -7.81 24.30
CA GLY A 126 16.93 -8.55 25.34
C GLY A 126 16.59 -8.16 26.79
N GLN A 127 15.64 -7.26 27.04
CA GLN A 127 15.21 -6.87 28.39
C GLN A 127 13.90 -7.57 28.81
N SER A 128 13.62 -7.66 30.10
CA SER A 128 12.37 -8.25 30.60
C SER A 128 11.14 -7.36 30.42
N THR A 129 11.34 -6.07 30.13
CA THR A 129 10.27 -5.09 29.95
C THR A 129 9.81 -5.03 28.50
N SER A 130 8.49 -4.89 28.33
CA SER A 130 7.88 -4.67 27.01
C SER A 130 8.11 -3.25 26.51
N PRO A 131 7.97 -3.03 25.18
CA PRO A 131 7.92 -1.68 24.63
C PRO A 131 6.87 -0.83 25.35
N PRO A 132 7.20 0.43 25.73
CA PRO A 132 6.24 1.33 26.34
C PRO A 132 5.23 1.84 25.31
N SER A 133 4.12 2.41 25.78
CA SER A 133 3.23 3.17 24.89
C SER A 133 3.99 4.31 24.20
N PRO A 134 3.80 4.51 22.88
CA PRO A 134 4.40 5.63 22.17
C PRO A 134 4.01 6.97 22.80
N PRO A 135 4.93 7.95 22.85
CA PRO A 135 4.61 9.29 23.31
C PRO A 135 3.54 9.96 22.45
N SER A 136 2.76 10.83 23.08
CA SER A 136 1.85 11.76 22.41
C SER A 136 0.86 11.13 21.43
N GLY A 137 0.56 9.83 21.60
CA GLY A 137 -0.37 9.12 20.72
C GLY A 137 0.20 8.83 19.32
N LEU A 138 1.53 8.84 19.15
CA LEU A 138 2.22 8.54 17.89
C LEU A 138 1.63 7.33 17.17
N LYS A 139 1.36 7.49 15.87
CA LYS A 139 0.68 6.51 15.02
C LYS A 139 1.54 5.91 13.92
N ILE A 140 2.55 6.61 13.44
CA ILE A 140 3.36 6.15 12.31
C ILE A 140 4.84 6.27 12.65
N PHE A 141 5.59 5.19 12.52
CA PHE A 141 7.05 5.21 12.59
C PHE A 141 7.63 5.14 11.18
N ASN A 142 8.56 6.02 10.86
CA ASN A 142 9.42 5.92 9.70
C ASN A 142 10.81 5.40 10.11
N HIS A 143 11.28 4.41 9.35
CA HIS A 143 12.58 3.76 9.47
C HIS A 143 13.32 3.84 8.14
N SER A 144 13.97 4.98 7.89
CA SER A 144 14.82 5.20 6.71
C SER A 144 16.25 4.67 6.90
N TRP A 145 16.39 3.52 7.56
CA TRP A 145 17.63 2.81 7.84
C TRP A 145 17.45 1.29 7.75
N ILE A 146 18.57 0.58 7.61
CA ILE A 146 18.64 -0.88 7.60
C ILE A 146 19.64 -1.37 8.65
N GLY A 147 19.47 -2.59 9.17
CA GLY A 147 20.45 -3.13 10.10
C GLY A 147 20.24 -4.57 10.58
N SER A 148 21.20 -5.02 11.37
CA SER A 148 21.16 -6.29 12.12
C SER A 148 22.04 -6.20 13.36
N PHE A 149 21.61 -6.84 14.44
CA PHE A 149 22.45 -7.09 15.61
C PHE A 149 23.63 -8.04 15.33
N GLY A 150 23.72 -8.62 14.12
CA GLY A 150 24.61 -9.73 13.80
C GLY A 150 24.26 -10.99 14.59
N SER A 151 23.02 -11.09 15.08
CA SER A 151 22.54 -12.16 15.94
C SER A 151 21.09 -12.46 15.62
N VAL A 152 20.87 -13.65 15.06
CA VAL A 152 19.56 -14.20 14.72
C VAL A 152 18.55 -14.07 15.87
N GLY A 153 18.98 -14.35 17.10
CA GLY A 153 18.12 -14.25 18.28
C GLY A 153 17.68 -12.81 18.58
N ASN A 154 18.58 -11.85 18.47
CA ASN A 154 18.26 -10.44 18.76
C ASN A 154 17.47 -9.79 17.62
N ASP A 155 17.76 -10.14 16.37
CA ASP A 155 17.01 -9.65 15.21
C ASP A 155 15.55 -10.10 15.29
N ASN A 156 15.29 -11.38 15.54
CA ASN A 156 13.94 -11.88 15.74
C ASN A 156 13.28 -11.29 16.99
N ASN A 157 14.02 -11.11 18.09
CA ASN A 157 13.47 -10.47 19.29
C ASN A 157 13.03 -9.02 19.00
N ALA A 158 13.80 -8.26 18.22
CA ALA A 158 13.46 -6.90 17.81
C ALA A 158 12.19 -6.88 16.95
N LEU A 159 12.12 -7.72 15.92
CA LEU A 159 10.95 -7.79 15.03
C LEU A 159 9.68 -8.22 15.80
N ARG A 160 9.79 -9.20 16.71
CA ARG A 160 8.65 -9.62 17.56
C ARG A 160 8.16 -8.49 18.45
N ARG A 161 9.07 -7.73 19.05
CA ARG A 161 8.72 -6.58 19.89
C ARG A 161 8.07 -5.46 19.10
N ALA A 162 8.56 -5.21 17.89
CA ALA A 162 8.01 -4.21 17.01
C ALA A 162 6.61 -4.60 16.53
N ASP A 163 6.40 -5.86 16.11
CA ASP A 163 5.08 -6.36 15.70
C ASP A 163 4.10 -6.39 16.90
N TRP A 164 4.56 -6.78 18.09
CA TRP A 164 3.75 -6.66 19.31
C TRP A 164 3.35 -5.21 19.59
N ALA A 165 4.28 -4.26 19.45
CA ALA A 165 4.00 -2.84 19.67
C ALA A 165 3.03 -2.27 18.63
N ALA A 166 3.18 -2.66 17.36
CA ALA A 166 2.29 -2.27 16.27
C ALA A 166 0.84 -2.66 16.56
N ASN A 167 0.60 -3.90 16.99
CA ASN A 167 -0.72 -4.36 17.43
C ASN A 167 -1.21 -3.68 18.71
N THR A 168 -0.36 -3.59 19.73
CA THR A 168 -0.77 -3.11 21.06
C THR A 168 -1.14 -1.64 21.05
N PHE A 169 -0.41 -0.83 20.27
CA PHE A 169 -0.56 0.62 20.26
C PHE A 169 -1.21 1.16 18.99
N ARG A 170 -1.59 0.28 18.05
CA ARG A 170 -2.18 0.62 16.75
C ARG A 170 -1.30 1.61 15.99
N THR A 171 -0.07 1.20 15.75
CA THR A 171 0.92 2.02 15.02
C THR A 171 1.34 1.32 13.74
N LEU A 172 1.43 2.08 12.65
CA LEU A 172 1.97 1.63 11.37
C LEU A 172 3.48 1.92 11.30
N TRP A 173 4.25 1.01 10.71
CA TRP A 173 5.71 1.09 10.66
C TRP A 173 6.17 1.00 9.22
N ILE A 174 6.83 2.04 8.73
CA ILE A 174 7.28 2.14 7.36
C ILE A 174 8.80 2.02 7.33
N ALA A 175 9.34 1.09 6.56
CA ALA A 175 10.77 0.79 6.54
C ALA A 175 11.32 0.71 5.11
N GLY A 176 12.36 1.49 4.80
CA GLY A 176 13.06 1.35 3.52
C GLY A 176 13.80 0.01 3.42
N THR A 177 13.81 -0.60 2.24
CA THR A 177 14.68 -1.77 1.96
C THR A 177 16.13 -1.32 1.69
N ASN A 178 17.06 -2.27 1.55
CA ASN A 178 18.45 -1.93 1.25
C ASN A 178 18.58 -1.37 -0.17
N ASN A 179 19.44 -0.37 -0.39
CA ASN A 179 19.60 0.26 -1.71
C ASN A 179 20.49 -0.61 -2.63
N GLY A 180 20.16 -0.64 -3.92
CA GLY A 180 20.89 -1.42 -4.93
C GLY A 180 20.19 -2.72 -5.31
N SER A 181 19.93 -2.94 -6.59
CA SER A 181 19.29 -4.16 -7.13
C SER A 181 20.09 -5.45 -6.95
N THR A 182 21.35 -5.35 -6.50
CA THR A 182 22.22 -6.49 -6.17
C THR A 182 22.49 -6.61 -4.68
N SER A 183 21.90 -5.73 -3.87
CA SER A 183 22.02 -5.77 -2.42
C SER A 183 21.08 -6.82 -1.83
N SER A 184 21.44 -7.35 -0.66
CA SER A 184 20.56 -8.22 0.12
C SER A 184 19.82 -7.43 1.18
N ASN A 185 18.58 -7.85 1.46
CA ASN A 185 17.77 -7.32 2.54
C ASN A 185 18.43 -7.54 3.89
N GLN A 186 18.26 -6.56 4.77
CA GLN A 186 18.67 -6.67 6.17
C GLN A 186 17.45 -6.99 7.04
N PRO A 187 17.63 -7.75 8.14
CA PRO A 187 16.54 -8.08 9.06
C PRO A 187 15.72 -6.89 9.54
N LEU A 188 16.39 -5.81 9.96
CA LEU A 188 15.75 -4.69 10.64
C LEU A 188 15.63 -3.48 9.70
N MET A 189 14.49 -2.79 9.60
CA MET A 189 13.15 -3.16 10.12
C MET A 189 12.23 -3.72 9.02
N SER A 190 12.67 -3.78 7.77
CA SER A 190 11.85 -4.26 6.64
C SER A 190 11.40 -5.71 6.79
N GLY A 191 12.05 -6.52 7.63
CA GLY A 191 11.64 -7.89 7.95
C GLY A 191 10.39 -8.03 8.84
N MET A 192 9.78 -6.92 9.33
CA MET A 192 8.57 -6.98 10.16
C MET A 192 7.38 -7.60 9.43
N TYR A 193 6.43 -8.19 10.16
CA TYR A 193 5.17 -8.68 9.58
C TYR A 193 4.17 -7.53 9.41
N HIS A 194 4.05 -6.68 10.42
CA HIS A 194 2.99 -5.67 10.53
C HIS A 194 3.33 -4.34 9.87
N GLY A 195 4.61 -4.12 9.56
CA GLY A 195 5.07 -2.94 8.85
C GLY A 195 4.84 -3.01 7.34
N ILE A 196 5.26 -1.95 6.66
CA ILE A 196 5.35 -1.82 5.21
C ILE A 196 6.81 -1.62 4.85
N SER A 197 7.40 -2.58 4.13
CA SER A 197 8.71 -2.41 3.50
C SER A 197 8.59 -1.68 2.17
N VAL A 198 9.41 -0.65 1.95
CA VAL A 198 9.31 0.26 0.80
C VAL A 198 10.56 0.19 -0.06
N GLY A 199 10.38 -0.13 -1.33
CA GLY A 199 11.41 -0.07 -2.38
C GLY A 199 11.30 1.19 -3.24
N LEU A 200 11.99 1.18 -4.38
CA LEU A 200 12.04 2.27 -5.37
C LEU A 200 11.32 1.90 -6.65
N VAL A 201 10.70 2.90 -7.28
CA VAL A 201 10.04 2.77 -8.59
C VAL A 201 11.01 2.38 -9.72
N ASP A 202 12.31 2.68 -9.57
CA ASP A 202 13.35 2.30 -10.53
C ASP A 202 13.90 0.87 -10.32
N GLY A 203 13.39 0.15 -9.31
CA GLY A 203 13.83 -1.20 -8.97
C GLY A 203 15.22 -1.29 -8.34
N ASN A 204 15.87 -0.17 -8.02
CA ASN A 204 17.23 -0.13 -7.51
C ASN A 204 17.31 -0.34 -5.99
N HIS A 205 16.74 -1.44 -5.52
CA HIS A 205 16.69 -1.85 -4.12
C HIS A 205 16.80 -3.37 -3.97
N ALA A 206 17.04 -3.84 -2.75
CA ALA A 206 17.01 -5.25 -2.41
C ALA A 206 15.58 -5.78 -2.42
N PHE A 207 15.37 -6.85 -3.17
CA PHE A 207 14.08 -7.52 -3.36
C PHE A 207 14.13 -9.02 -3.05
N ASP A 208 15.19 -9.48 -2.39
CA ASP A 208 15.27 -10.85 -1.89
C ASP A 208 14.27 -11.10 -0.76
N ASP A 209 13.64 -12.27 -0.79
CA ASP A 209 12.76 -12.74 0.28
C ASP A 209 13.43 -12.65 1.66
N THR A 210 12.62 -12.51 2.71
CA THR A 210 13.12 -12.56 4.09
C THR A 210 13.97 -13.79 4.36
N SER A 211 15.16 -13.57 4.93
CA SER A 211 16.19 -14.61 5.07
C SER A 211 15.74 -15.81 5.90
N ALA A 212 16.34 -16.98 5.65
CA ALA A 212 16.15 -18.22 6.42
C ALA A 212 16.37 -18.11 7.94
N ASN A 213 17.00 -17.02 8.41
CA ASN A 213 17.26 -16.77 9.82
C ASN A 213 16.14 -15.95 10.51
N LEU A 214 15.11 -15.50 9.79
CA LEU A 214 13.99 -14.77 10.40
C LEU A 214 12.81 -15.70 10.66
N ASP A 215 11.96 -15.31 11.61
CA ASP A 215 10.63 -15.89 11.78
C ASP A 215 9.86 -15.80 10.46
N GLY A 216 9.30 -16.93 10.02
CA GLY A 216 8.65 -17.09 8.71
C GLY A 216 9.54 -16.58 7.58
N PRO A 217 10.60 -17.33 7.24
CA PRO A 217 11.46 -17.00 6.11
C PRO A 217 10.68 -17.16 4.80
N GLY A 218 11.17 -16.54 3.71
CA GLY A 218 10.57 -16.67 2.39
C GLY A 218 9.48 -15.65 2.06
N ARG A 219 9.15 -14.74 2.99
CA ARG A 219 8.18 -13.65 2.75
C ARG A 219 8.74 -12.61 1.79
N MET A 220 7.92 -12.16 0.85
CA MET A 220 8.31 -11.27 -0.26
C MET A 220 8.56 -9.84 0.21
N ARG A 221 9.60 -9.20 -0.34
CA ARG A 221 9.98 -7.80 -0.05
C ARG A 221 10.46 -7.13 -1.36
N PRO A 222 10.23 -5.81 -1.56
CA PRO A 222 9.44 -4.90 -0.73
C PRO A 222 7.94 -5.24 -0.80
N GLN A 223 7.12 -4.50 -0.06
CA GLN A 223 5.66 -4.66 -0.06
C GLN A 223 4.99 -3.67 -0.99
N LEU A 224 5.61 -2.52 -1.23
CA LEU A 224 5.25 -1.55 -2.28
C LEU A 224 6.47 -0.70 -2.62
N VAL A 225 6.40 0.05 -3.71
CA VAL A 225 7.45 1.01 -4.11
C VAL A 225 6.94 2.45 -4.13
N ALA A 226 7.84 3.40 -3.94
CA ALA A 226 7.55 4.84 -4.01
C ALA A 226 8.72 5.59 -4.67
N PRO A 227 8.50 6.78 -5.25
CA PRO A 227 9.53 7.51 -5.96
C PRO A 227 10.65 8.00 -5.02
N GLY A 228 11.87 8.04 -5.54
CA GLY A 228 13.04 8.51 -4.81
C GLY A 228 14.34 7.93 -5.36
N SER A 229 15.46 8.62 -5.13
CA SER A 229 16.79 8.14 -5.50
C SER A 229 17.43 7.19 -4.47
N ALA A 230 16.74 6.95 -3.35
CA ALA A 230 17.10 5.98 -2.31
C ALA A 230 15.84 5.62 -1.51
N THR A 231 15.79 4.41 -0.97
CA THR A 231 14.67 3.90 -0.17
C THR A 231 14.41 4.76 1.08
N SER A 232 15.43 5.45 1.60
CA SER A 232 15.29 6.44 2.68
C SER A 232 14.43 7.65 2.30
N TRP A 233 14.29 7.94 1.01
CA TRP A 233 13.47 9.04 0.48
C TRP A 233 12.07 8.57 0.08
N ALA A 234 11.94 7.31 -0.33
CA ALA A 234 10.66 6.69 -0.70
C ALA A 234 9.81 6.33 0.53
N ALA A 235 10.43 5.74 1.57
CA ALA A 235 9.74 5.36 2.81
C ALA A 235 8.96 6.52 3.50
N PRO A 236 9.49 7.75 3.64
CA PRO A 236 8.74 8.82 4.28
C PRO A 236 7.48 9.25 3.51
N LEU A 237 7.45 9.13 2.18
CA LEU A 237 6.25 9.46 1.38
C LEU A 237 5.07 8.55 1.75
N VAL A 238 5.32 7.25 1.88
CA VAL A 238 4.32 6.27 2.32
C VAL A 238 3.81 6.57 3.73
N GLY A 239 4.72 6.99 4.63
CA GLY A 239 4.35 7.44 5.96
C GLY A 239 3.47 8.70 5.93
N GLY A 240 3.79 9.66 5.08
CA GLY A 240 2.98 10.87 4.89
C GLY A 240 1.58 10.55 4.35
N CYS A 241 1.49 9.69 3.33
CA CYS A 241 0.20 9.21 2.81
C CYS A 241 -0.64 8.47 3.87
N ALA A 242 -0.01 7.65 4.72
CA ALA A 242 -0.71 7.04 5.85
C ALA A 242 -1.19 8.08 6.89
N ALA A 243 -0.48 9.21 7.04
CA ALA A 243 -0.94 10.31 7.89
C ALA A 243 -2.17 11.01 7.30
N LEU A 244 -2.25 11.13 5.97
CA LEU A 244 -3.45 11.63 5.31
C LEU A 244 -4.67 10.76 5.61
N LEU A 245 -4.55 9.44 5.48
CA LEU A 245 -5.65 8.52 5.81
C LEU A 245 -6.04 8.58 7.29
N LEU A 246 -5.09 8.73 8.21
CA LEU A 246 -5.38 8.87 9.63
C LEU A 246 -6.05 10.20 9.99
N GLU A 247 -5.74 11.29 9.30
CA GLU A 247 -6.52 12.52 9.42
C GLU A 247 -7.93 12.30 8.90
N THR A 248 -8.09 11.74 7.69
CA THR A 248 -9.40 11.41 7.10
C THR A 248 -10.23 10.58 8.09
N ALA A 249 -9.65 9.55 8.70
CA ALA A 249 -10.32 8.73 9.71
C ALA A 249 -10.82 9.54 10.92
N ALA A 250 -10.13 10.62 11.29
CA ALA A 250 -10.48 11.44 12.43
C ALA A 250 -11.51 12.53 12.12
N VAL A 251 -11.54 13.04 10.89
CA VAL A 251 -12.38 14.19 10.49
C VAL A 251 -13.61 13.80 9.69
N ASP A 252 -13.58 12.66 9.01
CA ASP A 252 -14.71 12.15 8.26
C ASP A 252 -15.80 11.62 9.23
N PRO A 253 -17.05 12.11 9.14
CA PRO A 253 -18.13 11.71 10.04
C PRO A 253 -18.46 10.21 10.02
N ASP A 254 -18.30 9.56 8.87
CA ASP A 254 -18.65 8.15 8.68
C ASP A 254 -17.51 7.23 9.12
N LEU A 255 -16.26 7.72 9.13
CA LEU A 255 -15.09 6.97 9.61
C LEU A 255 -14.72 7.21 11.08
N SER A 256 -14.99 8.40 11.64
CA SER A 256 -14.54 8.79 12.98
C SER A 256 -15.18 7.99 14.12
N GLY A 257 -16.36 7.42 13.89
CA GLY A 257 -17.00 6.47 14.80
C GLY A 257 -16.50 5.03 14.65
N ASN A 258 -15.83 4.72 13.54
CA ASN A 258 -15.38 3.38 13.22
C ASN A 258 -14.00 3.10 13.83
N SER A 259 -13.92 2.18 14.78
CA SER A 259 -12.65 1.85 15.44
C SER A 259 -11.68 1.02 14.57
N ALA A 260 -12.15 0.44 13.47
CA ALA A 260 -11.35 -0.30 12.49
C ALA A 260 -10.56 0.62 11.56
N SER A 261 -11.07 1.82 11.25
CA SER A 261 -10.43 2.80 10.35
C SER A 261 -9.04 3.26 10.82
N THR A 262 -8.75 3.15 12.12
CA THR A 262 -7.45 3.53 12.72
C THR A 262 -6.49 2.36 12.92
N GLN A 263 -6.82 1.17 12.40
CA GLN A 263 -6.01 -0.02 12.59
C GLN A 263 -4.90 -0.13 11.54
N PRO A 264 -3.67 -0.53 11.93
CA PRO A 264 -2.54 -0.58 11.01
C PRO A 264 -2.70 -1.60 9.86
N TYR A 265 -3.41 -2.71 10.08
CA TYR A 265 -3.70 -3.69 9.03
C TYR A 265 -4.72 -3.18 8.00
N VAL A 266 -5.68 -2.34 8.41
CA VAL A 266 -6.60 -1.66 7.46
C VAL A 266 -5.80 -0.68 6.61
N LEU A 267 -5.02 0.21 7.24
CA LEU A 267 -4.18 1.17 6.51
C LEU A 267 -3.22 0.48 5.55
N LYS A 268 -2.60 -0.63 5.98
CA LYS A 268 -1.72 -1.44 5.13
C LYS A 268 -2.47 -2.03 3.94
N SER A 269 -3.59 -2.71 4.18
CA SER A 269 -4.41 -3.30 3.12
C SER A 269 -4.85 -2.25 2.09
N VAL A 270 -5.35 -1.09 2.55
CA VAL A 270 -5.76 0.04 1.71
C VAL A 270 -4.61 0.56 0.84
N LEU A 271 -3.43 0.80 1.43
CA LEU A 271 -2.26 1.31 0.69
C LEU A 271 -1.74 0.30 -0.35
N LEU A 272 -1.86 -1.00 -0.08
CA LEU A 272 -1.43 -2.05 -1.01
C LEU A 272 -2.45 -2.27 -2.13
N ALA A 273 -3.76 -2.26 -1.83
CA ALA A 273 -4.82 -2.36 -2.83
C ALA A 273 -4.83 -1.15 -3.76
N GLY A 274 -4.65 0.05 -3.20
CA GLY A 274 -4.62 1.32 -3.93
C GLY A 274 -3.34 1.57 -4.73
N ALA A 275 -2.30 0.73 -4.58
CA ALA A 275 -1.08 0.87 -5.36
C ALA A 275 -1.37 0.67 -6.86
N VAL A 276 -0.80 1.54 -7.70
CA VAL A 276 -0.91 1.46 -9.17
C VAL A 276 0.09 0.44 -9.69
N ARG A 277 -0.35 -0.37 -10.64
CA ARG A 277 0.46 -1.41 -11.28
C ARG A 277 0.51 -1.10 -12.75
N ASP A 278 1.71 -1.04 -13.32
CA ASP A 278 1.87 -0.87 -14.75
C ASP A 278 1.56 -2.19 -15.50
N ALA A 279 1.76 -2.20 -16.82
CA ALA A 279 1.55 -3.40 -17.63
C ALA A 279 2.60 -4.50 -17.40
N ALA A 280 3.75 -4.17 -16.81
CA ALA A 280 4.85 -5.10 -16.57
C ALA A 280 4.77 -5.78 -15.20
N TRP A 281 4.06 -5.18 -14.24
CA TRP A 281 3.83 -5.73 -12.91
C TRP A 281 3.24 -7.15 -12.99
N THR A 282 3.82 -8.08 -12.25
CA THR A 282 3.31 -9.45 -12.16
C THR A 282 3.75 -10.13 -10.87
N ASN A 283 2.81 -10.80 -10.21
CA ASN A 283 3.11 -11.71 -9.12
C ASN A 283 3.33 -13.16 -9.61
N ASN A 284 3.73 -13.30 -10.89
CA ASN A 284 4.05 -14.55 -11.58
C ASN A 284 2.98 -15.65 -11.46
N PRO A 285 1.69 -15.36 -11.73
CA PRO A 285 0.68 -16.40 -11.75
C PRO A 285 0.91 -17.36 -12.93
N SER A 286 0.39 -18.58 -12.81
CA SER A 286 0.34 -19.48 -13.95
C SER A 286 -0.42 -18.81 -15.10
N SER A 287 0.18 -18.78 -16.30
CA SER A 287 -0.36 -18.03 -17.43
C SER A 287 -1.27 -18.86 -18.35
N ALA A 288 -1.32 -20.18 -18.16
CA ALA A 288 -2.07 -21.09 -19.02
C ALA A 288 -2.44 -22.41 -18.32
N GLY A 289 -3.33 -23.18 -18.94
CA GLY A 289 -3.75 -24.50 -18.46
C GLY A 289 -4.74 -24.42 -17.31
N ALA A 290 -4.91 -25.54 -16.60
CA ALA A 290 -5.90 -25.68 -15.54
C ALA A 290 -5.65 -24.77 -14.32
N ASP A 291 -4.40 -24.32 -14.14
CA ASP A 291 -4.00 -23.48 -13.00
C ASP A 291 -3.92 -21.99 -13.37
N ARG A 292 -4.32 -21.59 -14.60
CA ARG A 292 -4.19 -20.20 -15.05
C ARG A 292 -4.80 -19.23 -14.03
N GLY A 293 -4.04 -18.20 -13.67
CA GLY A 293 -4.45 -17.17 -12.72
C GLY A 293 -4.22 -17.51 -11.25
N ALA A 294 -3.63 -18.67 -10.91
CA ALA A 294 -3.20 -18.98 -9.55
C ALA A 294 -1.71 -18.64 -9.32
N THR A 295 -1.39 -18.12 -8.14
CA THR A 295 -0.02 -17.86 -7.68
C THR A 295 0.16 -18.19 -6.20
N SER A 296 1.35 -18.63 -5.82
CA SER A 296 1.80 -18.75 -4.42
C SER A 296 2.72 -17.59 -4.00
N ARG A 297 2.84 -16.57 -4.85
CA ARG A 297 3.64 -15.37 -4.64
C ARG A 297 2.66 -14.20 -4.70
N PRO A 298 2.35 -13.53 -3.58
CA PRO A 298 1.26 -12.56 -3.56
C PRO A 298 1.64 -11.24 -4.23
N LEU A 299 2.93 -10.92 -4.30
CA LEU A 299 3.45 -9.65 -4.76
C LEU A 299 4.33 -9.83 -5.99
N ASP A 300 4.56 -8.74 -6.72
CA ASP A 300 5.68 -8.69 -7.66
C ASP A 300 7.01 -8.75 -6.89
N GLU A 301 7.96 -9.51 -7.42
CA GLU A 301 9.26 -9.72 -6.77
C GLU A 301 9.99 -8.40 -6.52
N VAL A 302 9.98 -7.49 -7.49
CA VAL A 302 10.74 -6.23 -7.43
C VAL A 302 9.86 -5.10 -6.88
N PHE A 303 8.63 -5.00 -7.37
CA PHE A 303 7.78 -3.82 -7.14
C PHE A 303 6.74 -4.01 -6.03
N GLY A 304 6.69 -5.17 -5.39
CA GLY A 304 5.73 -5.44 -4.32
C GLY A 304 4.29 -5.37 -4.85
N ALA A 305 3.42 -4.64 -4.19
CA ALA A 305 2.03 -4.43 -4.63
C ALA A 305 1.90 -3.39 -5.76
N GLY A 306 2.95 -2.67 -6.12
CA GLY A 306 2.93 -1.58 -7.09
C GLY A 306 3.45 -0.25 -6.53
N VAL A 307 3.23 0.82 -7.30
CA VAL A 307 3.58 2.20 -6.95
C VAL A 307 2.53 2.79 -6.02
N LEU A 308 2.97 3.39 -4.91
CA LEU A 308 2.11 4.12 -3.99
C LEU A 308 1.18 5.08 -4.75
N ASN A 309 -0.13 5.04 -4.47
CA ASN A 309 -1.07 6.05 -4.96
C ASN A 309 -2.08 6.41 -3.86
N ILE A 310 -2.03 7.66 -3.39
CA ILE A 310 -2.84 8.11 -2.26
C ILE A 310 -4.26 8.49 -2.67
N ASP A 311 -4.51 8.90 -3.91
CA ASP A 311 -5.88 9.14 -4.38
C ASP A 311 -6.69 7.84 -4.36
N ARG A 312 -6.18 6.78 -4.99
CA ARG A 312 -6.80 5.44 -4.97
C ARG A 312 -6.97 4.94 -3.55
N SER A 313 -5.92 5.04 -2.73
CA SER A 313 -5.98 4.63 -1.32
C SER A 313 -7.05 5.41 -0.55
N HIS A 314 -7.19 6.71 -0.78
CA HIS A 314 -8.22 7.53 -0.15
C HIS A 314 -9.62 7.14 -0.62
N ARG A 315 -9.84 6.86 -1.91
CA ARG A 315 -11.13 6.39 -2.44
C ARG A 315 -11.54 5.07 -1.80
N ILE A 316 -10.64 4.09 -1.77
CA ILE A 316 -10.85 2.82 -1.05
C ILE A 316 -11.26 3.10 0.39
N PHE A 317 -10.49 3.94 1.09
CA PHE A 317 -10.71 4.22 2.51
C PHE A 317 -12.06 4.91 2.80
N THR A 318 -12.44 5.85 1.94
CA THR A 318 -13.71 6.60 2.03
C THR A 318 -14.91 5.88 1.41
N GLY A 319 -14.68 4.76 0.72
CA GLY A 319 -15.70 3.75 0.40
C GLY A 319 -16.26 2.99 1.61
N LEU A 320 -15.69 3.25 2.79
CA LEU A 320 -16.11 2.75 4.10
C LEU A 320 -15.92 1.24 4.27
N GLU A 321 -16.16 0.80 5.51
CA GLU A 321 -16.16 -0.62 5.88
C GLU A 321 -17.40 -1.32 5.32
N GLN A 322 -17.21 -2.46 4.66
CA GLN A 322 -18.25 -3.28 4.05
C GLN A 322 -18.07 -4.74 4.49
N ASP A 323 -18.81 -5.12 5.54
CA ASP A 323 -18.69 -6.43 6.17
C ASP A 323 -18.91 -7.59 5.19
N GLY A 324 -18.03 -8.59 5.26
CA GLY A 324 -18.22 -9.87 4.58
C GLY A 324 -19.30 -10.75 5.24
N SER A 325 -19.56 -11.90 4.62
CA SER A 325 -20.51 -12.89 5.09
C SER A 325 -19.93 -14.31 5.07
N ALA A 326 -20.38 -15.18 5.98
CA ALA A 326 -19.97 -16.59 6.02
C ALA A 326 -20.43 -17.40 4.79
N GLU A 327 -21.47 -16.91 4.11
CA GLU A 327 -21.99 -17.47 2.85
C GLU A 327 -21.96 -16.40 1.77
N VAL A 328 -21.91 -16.80 0.48
CA VAL A 328 -21.94 -15.86 -0.65
C VAL A 328 -23.17 -14.94 -0.53
N PRO A 329 -22.97 -13.60 -0.46
CA PRO A 329 -24.08 -12.66 -0.34
C PRO A 329 -25.09 -12.74 -1.50
N ALA A 330 -26.37 -12.62 -1.17
CA ALA A 330 -27.46 -12.63 -2.16
C ALA A 330 -27.49 -11.35 -3.02
N GLU A 331 -26.94 -10.25 -2.50
CA GLU A 331 -26.79 -8.94 -3.14
C GLU A 331 -25.35 -8.48 -3.01
N ASN A 332 -24.96 -7.43 -3.73
CA ASN A 332 -23.62 -6.87 -3.61
C ASN A 332 -23.37 -6.34 -2.19
N THR A 333 -22.17 -6.64 -1.68
CA THR A 333 -21.64 -6.04 -0.45
C THR A 333 -20.59 -4.98 -0.76
N ILE A 334 -20.04 -4.99 -1.97
CA ILE A 334 -19.05 -4.04 -2.44
C ILE A 334 -19.58 -3.35 -3.68
N ASP A 335 -19.79 -2.04 -3.58
CA ASP A 335 -20.24 -1.17 -4.66
C ASP A 335 -19.16 -0.12 -4.97
N GLY A 336 -18.05 -0.56 -5.56
CA GLY A 336 -16.87 0.27 -5.87
C GLY A 336 -15.71 0.08 -4.89
N PRO A 337 -14.82 1.08 -4.72
CA PRO A 337 -13.71 1.00 -3.78
C PRO A 337 -14.24 0.88 -2.35
N ALA A 338 -13.68 -0.03 -1.55
CA ALA A 338 -14.12 -0.26 -0.16
C ALA A 338 -13.07 -1.06 0.63
N TRP A 339 -13.31 -1.26 1.92
CA TRP A 339 -12.49 -2.15 2.75
C TRP A 339 -13.34 -2.91 3.78
N ASP A 340 -12.76 -3.90 4.42
CA ASP A 340 -13.38 -4.66 5.51
C ASP A 340 -12.32 -5.06 6.54
N PHE A 341 -12.74 -5.23 7.80
CA PHE A 341 -11.93 -5.75 8.90
C PHE A 341 -12.64 -6.90 9.62
N GLU A 342 -11.94 -8.04 9.74
CA GLU A 342 -12.48 -9.22 10.42
C GLU A 342 -11.47 -9.86 11.40
N LEU A 343 -12.02 -10.53 12.41
CA LEU A 343 -11.30 -11.45 13.29
C LEU A 343 -11.37 -12.89 12.75
N LEU A 344 -10.58 -13.16 11.71
CA LEU A 344 -10.54 -14.43 11.01
C LEU A 344 -10.13 -15.61 11.92
N SER A 345 -11.10 -16.41 12.31
CA SER A 345 -11.02 -17.62 13.13
C SER A 345 -10.53 -18.82 12.32
N SER A 346 -10.10 -19.88 13.01
CA SER A 346 -9.66 -21.14 12.36
C SER A 346 -10.75 -21.67 11.43
N ASP A 347 -10.36 -22.10 10.22
CA ASP A 347 -11.25 -22.62 9.18
C ASP A 347 -12.34 -21.62 8.72
N GLU A 348 -12.23 -20.34 9.06
CA GLU A 348 -13.22 -19.33 8.67
C GLU A 348 -13.17 -19.05 7.17
N VAL A 349 -14.37 -18.91 6.60
CA VAL A 349 -14.59 -18.50 5.23
C VAL A 349 -15.41 -17.21 5.27
N LEU A 350 -14.91 -16.18 4.58
CA LEU A 350 -15.57 -14.90 4.45
C LEU A 350 -15.74 -14.56 2.98
N TRP A 351 -16.93 -14.08 2.61
CA TRP A 351 -17.32 -13.77 1.25
C TRP A 351 -17.75 -12.31 1.11
N HIS A 352 -17.29 -11.69 0.03
CA HIS A 352 -17.75 -10.39 -0.45
C HIS A 352 -18.27 -10.54 -1.87
N ARG A 353 -19.27 -9.75 -2.26
CA ARG A 353 -19.86 -9.79 -3.61
C ARG A 353 -19.85 -8.41 -4.25
N PHE A 354 -19.53 -8.36 -5.54
CA PHE A 354 -19.67 -7.18 -6.38
C PHE A 354 -20.16 -7.56 -7.77
N SER A 355 -20.64 -6.57 -8.53
CA SER A 355 -20.98 -6.73 -9.94
C SER A 355 -20.27 -5.69 -10.78
N LEU A 356 -19.94 -6.06 -12.00
CA LEU A 356 -19.42 -5.16 -13.03
C LEU A 356 -20.45 -5.05 -14.15
N ALA A 357 -20.93 -3.83 -14.39
CA ALA A 357 -21.85 -3.56 -15.50
C ALA A 357 -21.14 -3.65 -16.87
N GLU A 358 -19.85 -3.33 -16.89
CA GLU A 358 -18.97 -3.32 -18.04
C GLU A 358 -17.60 -3.90 -17.68
N PRO A 359 -16.77 -4.30 -18.66
CA PRO A 359 -15.45 -4.84 -18.35
C PRO A 359 -14.58 -3.85 -17.57
N ALA A 360 -13.94 -4.32 -16.50
CA ALA A 360 -12.98 -3.53 -15.75
C ALA A 360 -11.57 -3.75 -16.30
N GLU A 361 -10.87 -2.66 -16.64
CA GLU A 361 -9.47 -2.71 -17.08
C GLU A 361 -8.55 -3.24 -15.97
N GLU A 362 -8.84 -2.88 -14.72
CA GLU A 362 -8.07 -3.28 -13.56
C GLU A 362 -8.94 -3.46 -12.31
N ILE A 363 -8.80 -4.60 -11.64
CA ILE A 363 -9.26 -4.85 -10.28
C ILE A 363 -8.05 -5.15 -9.41
N GLY A 364 -7.96 -4.47 -8.27
CA GLY A 364 -6.93 -4.70 -7.26
C GLY A 364 -7.56 -5.07 -5.92
N ILE A 365 -7.14 -6.16 -5.30
CA ILE A 365 -7.65 -6.56 -3.98
C ILE A 365 -6.46 -6.95 -3.11
N ALA A 366 -6.35 -6.41 -1.91
CA ALA A 366 -5.27 -6.77 -0.99
C ALA A 366 -5.81 -7.20 0.37
N LEU A 367 -5.54 -8.45 0.75
CA LEU A 367 -5.77 -8.99 2.08
C LEU A 367 -4.47 -8.89 2.89
N THR A 368 -4.54 -8.41 4.12
CA THR A 368 -3.37 -8.41 5.04
C THR A 368 -3.79 -8.83 6.43
N TRP A 369 -2.90 -9.52 7.14
CA TRP A 369 -3.16 -9.92 8.52
C TRP A 369 -1.92 -9.84 9.39
N HIS A 370 -2.15 -9.72 10.68
CA HIS A 370 -1.07 -9.57 11.65
C HIS A 370 -0.76 -10.89 12.35
N ARG A 371 0.54 -11.23 12.44
CA ARG A 371 1.01 -12.27 13.36
C ARG A 371 0.68 -11.94 14.83
N ILE A 372 0.54 -12.97 15.65
CA ILE A 372 0.39 -12.87 17.10
C ILE A 372 1.73 -13.16 17.77
N VAL A 373 2.17 -12.30 18.67
CA VAL A 373 3.44 -12.43 19.39
C VAL A 373 3.18 -12.72 20.86
N ALA A 374 3.85 -13.73 21.40
CA ALA A 374 3.77 -14.04 22.83
C ALA A 374 4.30 -12.86 23.67
N SER A 375 3.68 -12.58 24.83
CA SER A 375 4.03 -11.43 25.67
C SER A 375 5.46 -11.44 26.23
N ASN A 376 6.11 -12.61 26.23
CA ASN A 376 7.53 -12.77 26.59
C ASN A 376 8.49 -12.68 25.38
N PHE A 377 7.96 -12.47 24.18
CA PHE A 377 8.69 -12.35 22.91
C PHE A 377 9.53 -13.59 22.52
N SER A 378 9.25 -14.76 23.11
CA SER A 378 9.98 -16.00 22.81
C SER A 378 9.47 -16.72 21.57
N SER A 379 8.24 -16.45 21.16
CA SER A 379 7.55 -17.09 20.02
C SER A 379 6.50 -16.17 19.40
N SER A 380 6.03 -16.56 18.22
CA SER A 380 4.89 -15.96 17.53
C SER A 380 4.14 -17.02 16.71
N SER A 381 2.91 -16.74 16.33
CA SER A 381 2.12 -17.51 15.37
C SER A 381 1.59 -16.57 14.28
N VAL A 382 1.45 -17.08 13.06
CA VAL A 382 0.84 -16.36 11.93
C VAL A 382 -0.24 -17.28 11.36
N ALA A 383 -1.37 -16.70 10.97
CA ALA A 383 -2.39 -17.43 10.22
C ALA A 383 -1.93 -17.61 8.76
N ASP A 384 -2.54 -18.55 8.07
CA ASP A 384 -2.40 -18.82 6.65
C ASP A 384 -3.80 -18.63 6.02
N ALA A 385 -3.91 -17.69 5.08
CA ALA A 385 -5.18 -17.32 4.50
C ALA A 385 -5.03 -17.12 3.00
N ASP A 386 -5.90 -17.77 2.24
CA ASP A 386 -5.96 -17.68 0.79
C ASP A 386 -7.00 -16.64 0.35
N LEU A 387 -6.73 -16.01 -0.79
CA LEU A 387 -7.63 -15.06 -1.44
C LEU A 387 -7.96 -15.54 -2.86
N GLU A 388 -9.25 -15.64 -3.19
CA GLU A 388 -9.69 -16.11 -4.50
C GLU A 388 -10.94 -15.37 -5.02
N LEU A 389 -10.93 -15.06 -6.31
CA LEU A 389 -12.03 -14.45 -7.06
C LEU A 389 -12.81 -15.52 -7.83
N PHE A 390 -14.12 -15.48 -7.68
CA PHE A 390 -15.11 -16.37 -8.30
C PHE A 390 -16.05 -15.55 -9.17
N THR A 391 -16.55 -16.15 -10.25
CA THR A 391 -17.77 -15.68 -10.90
C THR A 391 -18.99 -16.39 -10.30
N LEU A 392 -20.18 -15.82 -10.45
CA LEU A 392 -21.42 -16.47 -10.04
C LEU A 392 -22.14 -17.09 -11.24
N ASP A 393 -22.61 -18.33 -11.10
CA ASP A 393 -23.47 -18.95 -12.10
C ASP A 393 -24.90 -18.36 -12.07
N GLY A 394 -25.77 -18.79 -12.99
CA GLY A 394 -27.15 -18.30 -13.05
C GLY A 394 -28.03 -18.63 -11.83
N ASN A 395 -27.53 -19.40 -10.87
CA ASN A 395 -28.17 -19.68 -9.59
C ASN A 395 -27.49 -18.95 -8.42
N GLY A 396 -26.50 -18.08 -8.68
CA GLY A 396 -25.72 -17.38 -7.66
C GLY A 396 -24.66 -18.24 -6.98
N SER A 397 -24.30 -19.41 -7.54
CA SER A 397 -23.28 -20.29 -6.96
C SER A 397 -21.88 -19.88 -7.44
N PRO A 398 -20.86 -19.84 -6.54
CA PRO A 398 -19.52 -19.42 -6.90
C PRO A 398 -18.82 -20.48 -7.76
N VAL A 399 -18.22 -20.05 -8.87
CA VAL A 399 -17.41 -20.85 -9.79
C VAL A 399 -16.03 -20.22 -9.88
N SER A 400 -14.99 -21.01 -9.60
CA SER A 400 -13.61 -20.52 -9.61
C SER A 400 -13.24 -20.00 -11.01
N LEU A 401 -12.54 -18.86 -11.04
CA LEU A 401 -11.97 -18.32 -12.27
C LEU A 401 -10.63 -18.97 -12.64
N VAL A 402 -10.07 -19.83 -11.78
CA VAL A 402 -8.80 -20.49 -12.08
C VAL A 402 -8.96 -21.42 -13.28
N GLY A 403 -8.06 -21.28 -14.24
CA GLY A 403 -8.07 -22.04 -15.49
C GLY A 403 -9.05 -21.53 -16.55
N THR A 404 -9.77 -20.42 -16.32
CA THR A 404 -10.66 -19.85 -17.35
C THR A 404 -9.87 -19.17 -18.47
N GLY A 405 -10.51 -19.00 -19.63
CA GLY A 405 -9.89 -18.37 -20.80
C GLY A 405 -9.72 -16.86 -20.68
N THR A 406 -8.97 -16.27 -21.62
CA THR A 406 -8.69 -14.82 -21.67
C THR A 406 -9.92 -13.97 -21.96
N GLN A 407 -11.04 -14.58 -22.37
CA GLN A 407 -12.31 -13.88 -22.56
C GLN A 407 -13.00 -13.49 -21.24
N VAL A 408 -12.61 -14.12 -20.12
CA VAL A 408 -13.17 -13.83 -18.79
C VAL A 408 -12.31 -12.81 -18.04
N PHE A 409 -10.99 -12.97 -18.11
CA PHE A 409 -10.02 -11.98 -17.66
C PHE A 409 -8.79 -12.04 -18.56
N GLY A 410 -8.25 -10.90 -18.98
CA GLY A 410 -7.11 -10.81 -19.90
C GLY A 410 -5.81 -11.33 -19.29
N SER A 411 -5.44 -10.83 -18.11
CA SER A 411 -4.19 -11.20 -17.42
C SER A 411 -4.25 -10.99 -15.91
N GLY A 412 -3.16 -11.33 -15.21
CA GLY A 412 -3.06 -11.25 -13.76
C GLY A 412 -3.46 -12.53 -13.04
N ASN A 413 -3.88 -12.41 -11.78
CA ASN A 413 -4.19 -13.53 -10.90
C ASN A 413 -5.58 -13.40 -10.27
N VAL A 414 -6.28 -14.52 -10.19
CA VAL A 414 -7.60 -14.66 -9.56
C VAL A 414 -7.54 -15.54 -8.31
N ARG A 415 -6.38 -16.15 -8.01
CA ARG A 415 -6.11 -16.82 -6.74
C ARG A 415 -4.69 -16.49 -6.28
N SER A 416 -4.56 -16.21 -4.99
CA SER A 416 -3.29 -15.97 -4.30
C SER A 416 -3.29 -16.81 -3.01
N GLU A 417 -2.30 -17.70 -2.89
CA GLU A 417 -2.22 -18.78 -1.88
C GLU A 417 -0.78 -18.94 -1.33
N SER A 418 -0.24 -17.89 -0.71
CA SER A 418 1.10 -17.91 -0.13
C SER A 418 1.11 -18.47 1.30
N GLY A 419 1.64 -19.68 1.46
CA GLY A 419 1.80 -20.30 2.78
C GLY A 419 2.87 -19.70 3.71
N VAL A 420 3.45 -18.54 3.37
CA VAL A 420 4.48 -17.87 4.21
C VAL A 420 4.24 -16.38 4.43
N ASP A 421 3.63 -15.70 3.46
CA ASP A 421 3.34 -14.28 3.54
C ASP A 421 2.16 -14.00 4.47
N ASN A 422 2.04 -12.74 4.90
CA ASN A 422 0.90 -12.26 5.66
C ASN A 422 0.11 -11.20 4.88
N VAL A 423 0.12 -11.39 3.57
CA VAL A 423 -0.51 -10.57 2.54
C VAL A 423 -0.87 -11.47 1.37
N GLU A 424 -2.08 -11.31 0.84
CA GLU A 424 -2.48 -11.82 -0.46
C GLU A 424 -2.93 -10.66 -1.33
N VAL A 425 -2.58 -10.67 -2.62
CA VAL A 425 -3.04 -9.65 -3.57
C VAL A 425 -3.61 -10.33 -4.80
N LEU A 426 -4.81 -9.91 -5.21
CA LEU A 426 -5.34 -10.16 -6.53
C LEU A 426 -5.15 -8.91 -7.38
N HIS A 427 -4.65 -9.13 -8.59
CA HIS A 427 -4.56 -8.12 -9.62
C HIS A 427 -5.10 -8.72 -10.90
N VAL A 428 -6.23 -8.22 -11.39
CA VAL A 428 -6.94 -8.78 -12.53
C VAL A 428 -7.07 -7.70 -13.59
N ARG A 429 -6.68 -8.01 -14.82
CA ARG A 429 -6.85 -7.11 -15.97
C ARG A 429 -7.91 -7.61 -16.93
N ASP A 430 -8.63 -6.67 -17.54
CA ASP A 430 -9.67 -6.94 -18.53
C ASP A 430 -10.71 -7.94 -18.00
N LEU A 431 -11.14 -7.77 -16.74
CA LEU A 431 -12.18 -8.61 -16.14
C LEU A 431 -13.50 -8.29 -16.81
N ALA A 432 -14.15 -9.28 -17.42
CA ALA A 432 -15.41 -9.09 -18.13
C ALA A 432 -16.52 -8.53 -17.22
N ALA A 433 -17.56 -7.98 -17.81
CA ALA A 433 -18.79 -7.66 -17.08
C ALA A 433 -19.40 -8.95 -16.48
N GLY A 434 -19.97 -8.85 -15.28
CA GLY A 434 -20.59 -9.98 -14.60
C GLY A 434 -20.71 -9.84 -13.10
N ASP A 435 -21.25 -10.89 -12.47
CA ASP A 435 -21.33 -11.03 -11.03
C ASP A 435 -20.14 -11.82 -10.48
N TYR A 436 -19.53 -11.29 -9.44
CA TYR A 436 -18.31 -11.82 -8.85
C TYR A 436 -18.41 -11.92 -7.33
N ALA A 437 -17.70 -12.90 -6.77
CA ALA A 437 -17.53 -13.06 -5.34
C ALA A 437 -16.06 -13.27 -4.99
N VAL A 438 -15.62 -12.64 -3.91
CA VAL A 438 -14.26 -12.77 -3.37
C VAL A 438 -14.35 -13.61 -2.12
N ARG A 439 -13.49 -14.61 -2.00
CA ARG A 439 -13.38 -15.47 -0.82
C ARG A 439 -12.06 -15.24 -0.12
N ILE A 440 -12.14 -15.02 1.18
CA ILE A 440 -11.04 -15.24 2.11
C ILE A 440 -11.26 -16.61 2.75
N MET A 441 -10.26 -17.48 2.73
CA MET A 441 -10.30 -18.75 3.43
C MET A 441 -9.09 -18.89 4.33
N ARG A 442 -9.31 -19.07 5.62
CA ARG A 442 -8.23 -19.47 6.52
C ARG A 442 -7.98 -20.97 6.41
N VAL A 443 -6.74 -21.34 6.10
CA VAL A 443 -6.36 -22.73 5.77
C VAL A 443 -5.49 -23.40 6.83
N ASP A 444 -5.01 -22.66 7.83
CA ASP A 444 -4.28 -23.20 8.98
C ASP A 444 -5.17 -23.66 10.15
N ASP A 445 -4.57 -24.41 11.08
CA ASP A 445 -5.21 -24.90 12.32
C ASP A 445 -4.87 -24.06 13.58
N VAL A 446 -4.34 -22.84 13.42
CA VAL A 446 -3.96 -22.00 14.56
C VAL A 446 -5.23 -21.47 15.25
N ALA A 447 -5.49 -21.95 16.47
CA ALA A 447 -6.71 -21.64 17.21
C ALA A 447 -6.97 -20.15 17.52
N THR A 448 -5.98 -19.25 17.38
CA THR A 448 -6.15 -17.82 17.67
C THR A 448 -6.65 -17.10 16.42
N SER A 449 -7.72 -16.31 16.53
CA SER A 449 -8.19 -15.48 15.42
C SER A 449 -7.13 -14.46 14.99
N ALA A 450 -6.94 -14.33 13.68
CA ALA A 450 -6.09 -13.31 13.08
C ALA A 450 -6.86 -12.00 12.94
N ARG A 451 -6.18 -10.87 13.10
CA ARG A 451 -6.73 -9.57 12.72
C ARG A 451 -6.42 -9.37 11.25
N ALA A 452 -7.43 -9.43 10.39
CA ALA A 452 -7.30 -9.36 8.95
C ALA A 452 -8.07 -8.15 8.41
N ALA A 453 -7.54 -7.52 7.38
CA ALA A 453 -8.26 -6.50 6.62
C ALA A 453 -8.09 -6.76 5.13
N ILE A 454 -9.16 -6.54 4.39
CA ILE A 454 -9.21 -6.63 2.93
C ILE A 454 -9.61 -5.27 2.37
N ALA A 455 -9.04 -4.90 1.24
CA ALA A 455 -9.32 -3.65 0.55
C ALA A 455 -9.54 -3.94 -0.92
N PHE A 456 -10.51 -3.25 -1.51
CA PHE A 456 -11.00 -3.44 -2.86
C PHE A 456 -10.78 -2.16 -3.64
N TRP A 457 -9.92 -2.21 -4.65
CA TRP A 457 -9.93 -1.28 -5.76
C TRP A 457 -10.79 -1.89 -6.87
N ILE A 458 -12.04 -1.49 -6.89
CA ILE A 458 -13.02 -1.83 -7.93
C ILE A 458 -13.45 -0.48 -8.51
N PRO A 459 -13.31 -0.25 -9.82
CA PRO A 459 -13.81 0.97 -10.45
C PRO A 459 -15.25 1.24 -10.05
N GLU A 460 -15.58 2.49 -9.72
CA GLU A 460 -16.93 2.87 -9.33
C GLU A 460 -17.89 2.57 -10.49
N THR A 461 -19.02 1.91 -10.21
CA THR A 461 -20.07 1.71 -11.22
C THR A 461 -20.71 3.09 -11.48
N GLY A 462 -20.25 3.78 -12.52
CA GLY A 462 -20.65 5.16 -12.79
C GLY A 462 -19.50 6.13 -13.11
N ASP A 463 -18.23 5.68 -13.04
CA ASP A 463 -17.23 6.16 -13.98
C ASP A 463 -17.57 5.51 -15.34
N GLU A 464 -18.71 5.89 -15.92
CA GLU A 464 -18.96 5.63 -17.33
C GLU A 464 -17.71 6.12 -18.07
N PRO A 465 -17.12 5.34 -19.00
CA PRO A 465 -16.15 5.93 -19.92
C PRO A 465 -16.78 7.21 -20.44
N LEU A 466 -16.16 8.35 -20.16
CA LEU A 466 -16.70 9.66 -20.51
C LEU A 466 -17.12 9.57 -21.97
N VAL A 467 -18.41 9.67 -22.27
CA VAL A 467 -18.90 9.33 -23.62
C VAL A 467 -18.26 10.29 -24.62
N GLY A 468 -17.29 9.79 -25.39
CA GLY A 468 -16.45 10.62 -26.26
C GLY A 468 -14.96 10.66 -25.89
N ASP A 469 -14.53 10.09 -24.77
CA ASP A 469 -13.13 9.82 -24.42
C ASP A 469 -12.70 8.57 -25.19
N LEU A 470 -12.12 8.81 -26.36
CA LEU A 470 -11.75 7.75 -27.31
C LEU A 470 -10.30 7.27 -27.08
N ASN A 471 -9.54 7.96 -26.23
CA ASN A 471 -8.14 7.65 -25.95
C ASN A 471 -7.93 7.06 -24.53
N GLY A 472 -8.95 7.13 -23.67
CA GLY A 472 -8.97 6.59 -22.31
C GLY A 472 -8.21 7.42 -21.27
N ASP A 473 -7.97 8.72 -21.53
CA ASP A 473 -7.21 9.60 -20.64
C ASP A 473 -8.05 10.30 -19.57
N GLY A 474 -9.36 10.03 -19.55
CA GLY A 474 -10.31 10.60 -18.61
C GLY A 474 -10.77 12.01 -18.99
N GLN A 475 -10.51 12.47 -20.21
CA GLN A 475 -11.00 13.73 -20.77
C GLN A 475 -11.68 13.51 -22.14
N VAL A 476 -12.55 14.44 -22.53
CA VAL A 476 -13.11 14.53 -23.89
C VAL A 476 -12.65 15.84 -24.50
N ASP A 477 -11.61 15.76 -25.34
CA ASP A 477 -10.93 16.93 -25.87
C ASP A 477 -10.57 16.85 -27.37
N GLY A 478 -9.62 17.68 -27.80
CA GLY A 478 -9.15 17.72 -29.18
C GLY A 478 -8.46 16.45 -29.66
N ALA A 479 -7.86 15.66 -28.76
CA ALA A 479 -7.27 14.37 -29.07
C ALA A 479 -8.35 13.35 -29.43
N ASP A 480 -9.42 13.26 -28.65
CA ASP A 480 -10.56 12.37 -28.93
C ASP A 480 -11.29 12.78 -30.20
N PHE A 481 -11.48 14.08 -30.39
CA PHE A 481 -12.07 14.56 -31.63
C PHE A 481 -11.20 14.22 -32.85
N GLY A 482 -9.88 14.22 -32.71
CA GLY A 482 -8.95 13.74 -33.73
C GLY A 482 -9.11 12.25 -34.04
N ILE A 483 -9.33 11.42 -33.02
CA ILE A 483 -9.62 9.98 -33.17
C ILE A 483 -10.96 9.77 -33.89
N LEU A 484 -12.02 10.47 -33.47
CA LEU A 484 -13.33 10.40 -34.09
C LEU A 484 -13.29 10.79 -35.58
N LEU A 485 -12.56 11.87 -35.91
CA LEU A 485 -12.38 12.30 -37.30
C LEU A 485 -11.61 11.30 -38.15
N THR A 486 -10.72 10.52 -37.55
CA THR A 486 -10.00 9.43 -38.24
C THR A 486 -10.94 8.28 -38.58
N ALA A 487 -11.94 8.04 -37.74
CA ALA A 487 -12.97 7.02 -37.93
C ALA A 487 -14.20 7.49 -38.74
N PHE A 488 -14.26 8.76 -39.16
CA PHE A 488 -15.45 9.33 -39.82
C PHE A 488 -15.81 8.63 -41.14
N GLY A 489 -17.06 8.21 -41.28
CA GLY A 489 -17.60 7.45 -42.41
C GLY A 489 -17.30 5.95 -42.37
N THR A 490 -16.82 5.43 -41.22
CA THR A 490 -16.62 3.99 -40.98
C THR A 490 -17.73 3.42 -40.11
N ASN A 491 -17.68 2.12 -39.85
CA ASN A 491 -18.55 1.42 -38.91
C ASN A 491 -17.78 0.95 -37.67
N ASP A 492 -16.76 1.71 -37.25
CA ASP A 492 -15.96 1.41 -36.07
C ASP A 492 -16.83 1.53 -34.80
N PRO A 493 -17.10 0.43 -34.09
CA PRO A 493 -17.96 0.45 -32.92
C PRO A 493 -17.38 1.27 -31.77
N ALA A 494 -16.07 1.55 -31.74
CA ALA A 494 -15.46 2.37 -30.71
C ALA A 494 -15.73 3.88 -30.92
N ALA A 495 -16.05 4.32 -32.14
CA ALA A 495 -16.30 5.72 -32.47
C ALA A 495 -17.77 6.01 -32.87
N ASP A 496 -18.63 4.99 -32.92
CA ASP A 496 -20.09 5.08 -33.13
C ASP A 496 -20.79 5.38 -31.79
N LEU A 497 -20.59 6.61 -31.31
CA LEU A 497 -21.08 7.12 -30.04
C LEU A 497 -22.61 7.25 -29.97
N ASP A 498 -23.30 7.41 -31.10
CA ASP A 498 -24.77 7.52 -31.16
C ASP A 498 -25.49 6.20 -31.49
N GLY A 499 -24.73 5.14 -31.76
CA GLY A 499 -25.21 3.79 -32.01
C GLY A 499 -26.00 3.63 -33.31
N SER A 500 -25.76 4.50 -34.30
CA SER A 500 -26.43 4.46 -35.60
C SER A 500 -25.87 3.41 -36.55
N GLY A 501 -24.69 2.85 -36.24
CA GLY A 501 -23.97 1.89 -37.07
C GLY A 501 -23.00 2.53 -38.08
N GLU A 502 -22.83 3.85 -38.04
CA GLU A 502 -21.89 4.62 -38.88
C GLU A 502 -21.36 5.84 -38.10
N VAL A 503 -20.04 6.02 -38.05
CA VAL A 503 -19.39 7.18 -37.43
C VAL A 503 -19.62 8.42 -38.29
N GLY A 504 -20.46 9.34 -37.84
CA GLY A 504 -20.92 10.48 -38.61
C GLY A 504 -21.19 11.73 -37.77
N GLY A 505 -22.06 12.59 -38.29
CA GLY A 505 -22.36 13.88 -37.65
C GLY A 505 -23.11 13.76 -36.32
N GLY A 506 -23.75 12.63 -36.06
CA GLY A 506 -24.41 12.34 -34.79
C GLY A 506 -23.39 12.12 -33.67
N ASP A 507 -22.34 11.34 -33.94
CA ASP A 507 -21.25 11.06 -33.00
C ASP A 507 -20.44 12.30 -32.67
N ILE A 508 -20.20 13.18 -33.65
CA ILE A 508 -19.62 14.52 -33.39
C ILE A 508 -20.50 15.30 -32.40
N GLY A 509 -21.82 15.22 -32.54
CA GLY A 509 -22.76 15.85 -31.63
C GLY A 509 -22.68 15.29 -30.21
N VAL A 510 -22.49 13.97 -30.07
CA VAL A 510 -22.33 13.29 -28.78
C VAL A 510 -20.99 13.66 -28.14
N LEU A 511 -19.87 13.62 -28.89
CA LEU A 511 -18.54 13.98 -28.37
C LEU A 511 -18.50 15.43 -27.88
N LEU A 512 -19.01 16.38 -28.68
CA LEU A 512 -19.04 17.80 -28.29
C LEU A 512 -20.00 18.09 -27.11
N ALA A 513 -21.03 17.27 -26.92
CA ALA A 513 -21.94 17.42 -25.78
C ALA A 513 -21.28 17.01 -24.45
N ASN A 514 -20.24 16.17 -24.51
CA ASN A 514 -19.49 15.67 -23.37
C ASN A 514 -18.09 16.31 -23.22
N TRP A 515 -17.80 17.40 -23.93
CA TRP A 515 -16.50 18.08 -23.94
C TRP A 515 -16.06 18.52 -22.54
N THR A 516 -14.83 18.15 -22.13
CA THR A 516 -14.31 18.46 -20.78
C THR A 516 -13.13 19.43 -20.75
N GLY A 517 -12.43 19.68 -21.86
CA GLY A 517 -11.24 20.57 -21.85
C GLY A 517 -10.73 20.98 -23.21
#